data_AF-A0A7S0JCL3-F1
#
_entry.id   AF-A0A7S0JCL3-F1
#
_cell.length_a   1.000
_cell.length_b   1.000
_cell.length_c   1.000
_cell.angle_alpha   90.00
_cell.angle_beta   90.00
_cell.angle_gamma   90.00
#
_symmetry.space_group_name_H-M   'P 1'
#
loop_
_entity.id
_entity.type
_entity.pdbx_description
1 polymer ?
#
loop_
_entity_poly.entity_id
_entity_poly.type
_entity_poly.pdbx_seq_one_letter_code
_entity_poly.pdbx_strand_id
1 'polypeptide(L)'
;FNREQPQGRLHHAALSRILFLYAKLNPGIRYVQGMNELLAPIYFVFCQEAQSPAASACVSSESNGESTELLTSEETLCTHDDGIAGSVASEMELGSEAATAVCASEDLDAAEADAFFCFTNLMAEVRDHFCSKLDHTELGISSRIEKLEELLASKDLELAAMLRRLRVSPTFYGFRWITLLMTQEFDLPDVLRLWDTLLADESRFDFLIYFCASMVLEIRNDLMLSNDFAYCVKALQRYDNRVPMHQLLPRAISLYTEDRPALKRKLAELPRASDKWKLHVV
;
A
#
# COMPACT_ATOMS: atom_id res chain seq x y z
N PHE A 1 9.69 3.78 8.51
CA PHE A 1 10.44 5.05 8.64
C PHE A 1 10.72 5.36 10.11
N ASN A 2 11.99 5.34 10.55
CA ASN A 2 12.35 5.64 11.95
C ASN A 2 12.46 7.16 12.18
N ARG A 3 11.64 7.72 13.09
CA ARG A 3 11.61 9.17 13.41
C ARG A 3 12.92 9.71 14.01
N GLU A 4 13.75 8.84 14.54
CA GLU A 4 15.05 9.20 15.14
C GLU A 4 16.09 9.56 14.07
N GLN A 5 15.86 9.19 12.81
CA GLN A 5 16.73 9.52 11.68
C GLN A 5 16.26 10.79 10.96
N PRO A 6 17.16 11.65 10.45
CA PRO A 6 16.81 12.88 9.72
C PRO A 6 15.85 12.64 8.54
N GLN A 7 16.11 11.62 7.72
CA GLN A 7 15.23 11.22 6.61
C GLN A 7 13.86 10.76 7.09
N GLY A 8 13.78 10.07 8.24
CA GLY A 8 12.51 9.66 8.83
C GLY A 8 11.61 10.82 9.26
N ARG A 9 12.20 11.98 9.61
CA ARG A 9 11.42 13.20 9.90
C ARG A 9 10.79 13.80 8.63
N LEU A 10 11.46 13.70 7.49
CA LEU A 10 10.92 14.17 6.20
C LEU A 10 9.68 13.36 5.80
N HIS A 11 9.78 12.03 5.80
CA HIS A 11 8.66 11.14 5.49
C HIS A 11 7.47 11.35 6.44
N HIS A 12 7.75 11.54 7.74
CA HIS A 12 6.69 11.84 8.70
C HIS A 12 5.99 13.17 8.40
N ALA A 13 6.73 14.20 7.99
CA ALA A 13 6.17 15.48 7.61
C ALA A 13 5.28 15.36 6.36
N ALA A 14 5.72 14.60 5.34
CA ALA A 14 4.93 14.32 4.14
C ALA A 14 3.60 13.61 4.49
N LEU A 15 3.66 12.50 5.22
CA LEU A 15 2.46 11.79 5.69
C LEU A 15 1.50 12.70 6.47
N SER A 16 2.05 13.58 7.32
CA SER A 16 1.24 14.53 8.09
C SER A 16 0.56 15.58 7.21
N ARG A 17 1.25 16.10 6.18
CA ARG A 17 0.68 17.05 5.22
C ARG A 17 -0.43 16.42 4.38
N ILE A 18 -0.21 15.21 3.86
CA ILE A 18 -1.21 14.45 3.11
C ILE A 18 -2.49 14.27 3.95
N LEU A 19 -2.36 13.76 5.17
CA LEU A 19 -3.51 13.53 6.06
C LEU A 19 -4.21 14.83 6.45
N PHE A 20 -3.44 15.90 6.70
CA PHE A 20 -4.00 17.22 7.00
C PHE A 20 -4.80 17.77 5.82
N LEU A 21 -4.25 17.70 4.61
CA LEU A 21 -4.91 18.18 3.39
C LEU A 21 -6.17 17.37 3.11
N TYR A 22 -6.10 16.03 3.20
CA TYR A 22 -7.26 15.16 3.07
C TYR A 22 -8.36 15.54 4.06
N ALA A 23 -8.02 15.77 5.34
CA ALA A 23 -8.99 16.13 6.37
C ALA A 23 -9.64 17.51 6.12
N LYS A 24 -8.91 18.45 5.52
CA LYS A 24 -9.43 19.77 5.13
C LYS A 24 -10.37 19.70 3.94
N LEU A 25 -10.04 18.87 2.95
CA LEU A 25 -10.85 18.69 1.74
C LEU A 25 -12.09 17.84 2.00
N ASN A 26 -12.09 16.99 3.02
CA ASN A 26 -13.19 16.08 3.37
C ASN A 26 -13.77 16.36 4.76
N PRO A 27 -14.46 17.51 4.98
CA PRO A 27 -14.92 17.93 6.31
C PRO A 27 -15.96 17.01 6.95
N GLY A 28 -16.63 16.16 6.16
CA GLY A 28 -17.61 15.18 6.61
C GLY A 28 -17.03 13.96 7.33
N ILE A 29 -15.76 13.62 7.07
CA ILE A 29 -15.04 12.48 7.68
C ILE A 29 -13.89 13.00 8.54
N ARG A 30 -13.11 13.94 7.97
CA ARG A 30 -11.85 14.45 8.51
C ARG A 30 -10.83 13.31 8.68
N TYR A 31 -9.83 13.54 9.52
CA TYR A 31 -8.89 12.49 9.93
C TYR A 31 -9.52 11.61 11.01
N VAL A 32 -9.37 10.30 10.83
CA VAL A 32 -9.71 9.27 11.81
C VAL A 32 -8.46 8.44 12.09
N GLN A 33 -8.25 8.08 13.35
CA GLN A 33 -7.13 7.23 13.74
C GLN A 33 -7.16 5.91 12.94
N GLY A 34 -6.01 5.51 12.39
CA GLY A 34 -5.90 4.36 11.49
C GLY A 34 -5.72 4.74 10.01
N MET A 35 -6.18 5.92 9.59
CA MET A 35 -5.96 6.41 8.22
C MET A 35 -4.46 6.54 7.87
N ASN A 36 -3.63 6.85 8.87
CA ASN A 36 -2.18 6.88 8.71
C ASN A 36 -1.58 5.51 8.39
N GLU A 37 -2.20 4.42 8.84
CA GLU A 37 -1.76 3.04 8.55
C GLU A 37 -2.08 2.66 7.10
N LEU A 38 -3.19 3.17 6.55
CA LEU A 38 -3.54 2.99 5.13
C LEU A 38 -2.65 3.84 4.21
N LEU A 39 -2.29 5.05 4.63
CA LEU A 39 -1.44 5.93 3.82
C LEU A 39 0.01 5.42 3.73
N ALA A 40 0.54 4.83 4.81
CA ALA A 40 1.96 4.49 4.88
C ALA A 40 2.44 3.51 3.78
N PRO A 41 1.73 2.40 3.46
CA PRO A 41 2.10 1.52 2.35
C PRO A 41 2.07 2.23 0.98
N ILE A 42 1.06 3.06 0.74
CA ILE A 42 0.93 3.82 -0.52
C ILE A 42 2.14 4.74 -0.71
N TYR A 43 2.42 5.57 0.31
CA TYR A 43 3.53 6.50 0.28
C TYR A 43 4.89 5.79 0.17
N PHE A 44 5.03 4.63 0.83
CA PHE A 44 6.25 3.83 0.73
C PHE A 44 6.53 3.37 -0.71
N VAL A 45 5.52 2.88 -1.44
CA VAL A 45 5.68 2.41 -2.83
C VAL A 45 6.18 3.54 -3.72
N PHE A 46 5.58 4.72 -3.65
CA PHE A 46 6.01 5.87 -4.45
C PHE A 46 7.41 6.39 -4.07
N CYS A 47 7.78 6.32 -2.79
CA CYS A 47 9.14 6.65 -2.37
C CYS A 47 10.19 5.69 -2.95
N GLN A 48 9.88 4.40 -3.10
CA GLN A 48 10.80 3.42 -3.69
C GLN A 48 10.97 3.66 -5.20
N GLU A 49 9.90 4.03 -5.89
CA GLU A 49 9.97 4.38 -7.31
C GLU A 49 10.81 5.63 -7.56
N ALA A 50 10.58 6.68 -6.77
CA ALA A 50 11.36 7.92 -6.76
C ALA A 50 12.87 7.69 -6.52
N GLN A 51 13.23 6.67 -5.73
CA GLN A 51 14.63 6.36 -5.40
C GLN A 51 15.27 5.33 -6.33
N SER A 52 14.51 4.78 -7.29
CA SER A 52 15.00 3.75 -8.21
C SER A 52 15.91 4.34 -9.28
N PRO A 53 17.09 3.75 -9.57
CA PRO A 53 17.98 4.20 -10.65
C PRO A 53 17.33 4.25 -12.03
N ALA A 54 16.22 3.52 -12.22
CA ALA A 54 15.44 3.55 -13.45
C ALA A 54 14.70 4.88 -13.67
N ALA A 55 14.29 5.56 -12.59
CA ALA A 55 13.65 6.88 -12.65
C ALA A 55 14.65 7.97 -13.07
N SER A 56 15.92 7.89 -12.64
CA SER A 56 16.96 8.82 -13.10
C SER A 56 17.34 8.63 -14.58
N ALA A 57 17.06 7.45 -15.16
CA ALA A 57 17.37 7.13 -16.56
C ALA A 57 16.31 7.63 -17.56
N CYS A 58 15.04 7.79 -17.16
CA CYS A 58 14.01 8.31 -18.07
C CYS A 58 14.10 9.84 -18.25
N VAL A 59 14.46 10.58 -17.20
CA VAL A 59 14.61 12.05 -17.25
C VAL A 59 15.75 12.51 -18.18
N SER A 60 16.78 11.68 -18.37
CA SER A 60 17.87 11.99 -19.31
C SER A 60 17.52 11.78 -20.79
N SER A 61 16.34 11.22 -21.09
CA SER A 61 15.88 10.97 -22.46
C SER A 61 14.90 12.01 -23.01
N GLU A 62 14.35 12.91 -22.19
CA GLU A 62 13.32 13.88 -22.60
C GLU A 62 13.84 15.31 -22.87
N SER A 63 15.14 15.59 -22.75
CA SER A 63 15.70 16.94 -23.01
C SER A 63 16.25 17.19 -24.42
N ASN A 64 16.14 16.23 -25.35
CA ASN A 64 16.55 16.40 -26.74
C ASN A 64 15.36 16.30 -27.69
N GLY A 65 14.56 17.36 -27.79
CA GLY A 65 13.45 17.33 -28.75
C GLY A 65 12.51 18.52 -28.80
N GLU A 66 13.00 19.77 -28.83
CA GLU A 66 12.23 20.84 -29.49
C GLU A 66 13.15 21.94 -30.03
N SER A 67 13.47 21.83 -31.31
CA SER A 67 14.08 22.89 -32.10
C SER A 67 13.12 24.07 -32.20
N THR A 68 13.46 25.19 -31.57
CA THR A 68 12.93 26.50 -31.99
C THR A 68 14.07 27.24 -32.68
N GLU A 69 13.97 27.34 -34.00
CA GLU A 69 14.83 28.15 -34.85
C GLU A 69 14.79 29.62 -34.39
N LEU A 70 15.95 30.21 -34.11
CA LEU A 70 16.14 31.64 -34.36
C LEU A 70 17.56 31.90 -34.85
N LEU A 71 17.64 32.19 -36.14
CA LEU A 71 18.81 32.68 -36.84
C LEU A 71 19.14 34.09 -36.37
N THR A 72 20.35 34.32 -35.89
CA THR A 72 21.08 35.57 -36.19
C THR A 72 22.56 35.25 -36.35
N SER A 73 23.03 35.56 -37.55
CA SER A 73 24.37 35.44 -38.11
C SER A 73 25.32 36.56 -37.66
N GLU A 74 26.60 36.35 -38.02
CA GLU A 74 27.73 37.30 -38.12
C GLU A 74 28.59 37.45 -36.84
N GLU A 75 29.73 36.76 -36.77
CA GLU A 75 31.07 37.16 -37.27
C GLU A 75 31.68 38.39 -36.57
N THR A 76 32.73 38.17 -35.76
CA THR A 76 33.89 39.08 -35.73
C THR A 76 35.17 38.29 -35.40
N LEU A 77 36.19 38.64 -36.15
CA LEU A 77 37.49 38.03 -36.40
C LEU A 77 38.59 38.61 -35.47
N CYS A 78 39.50 37.73 -35.01
CA CYS A 78 40.93 37.84 -34.63
C CYS A 78 41.51 39.06 -33.86
N THR A 79 42.36 38.78 -32.84
CA THR A 79 43.84 38.98 -32.92
C THR A 79 44.61 38.24 -31.79
N HIS A 80 45.86 37.83 -32.12
CA HIS A 80 46.94 37.25 -31.28
C HIS A 80 47.31 38.15 -30.05
N ASP A 81 48.14 37.81 -29.06
CA ASP A 81 49.14 36.77 -28.76
C ASP A 81 49.47 36.85 -27.24
N ASP A 82 50.28 35.92 -26.76
CA ASP A 82 51.19 35.97 -25.59
C ASP A 82 50.63 35.70 -24.19
N GLY A 83 51.03 34.54 -23.68
CA GLY A 83 50.63 34.01 -22.38
C GLY A 83 51.43 34.52 -21.20
N ILE A 84 50.82 34.36 -20.01
CA ILE A 84 51.50 34.04 -18.77
C ILE A 84 50.62 33.03 -18.04
N ALA A 85 51.22 31.88 -17.69
CA ALA A 85 50.67 30.89 -16.80
C ALA A 85 50.49 31.47 -15.39
N GLY A 86 49.30 31.36 -14.83
CA GLY A 86 49.05 31.71 -13.43
C GLY A 86 47.59 31.56 -13.03
N SER A 87 47.35 30.71 -12.04
CA SER A 87 46.09 30.56 -11.28
C SER A 87 44.95 29.80 -11.96
N VAL A 88 45.03 28.49 -11.82
CA VAL A 88 43.95 27.53 -12.06
C VAL A 88 42.91 27.67 -10.94
N ALA A 89 41.64 27.81 -11.33
CA ALA A 89 40.41 27.41 -10.64
C ALA A 89 40.29 27.74 -9.13
N SER A 90 39.66 28.87 -8.84
CA SER A 90 38.74 28.95 -7.71
C SER A 90 37.37 29.25 -8.30
N GLU A 91 36.55 28.22 -8.41
CA GLU A 91 35.08 28.24 -8.29
C GLU A 91 34.52 26.90 -8.77
N MET A 92 33.51 26.42 -8.06
CA MET A 92 32.53 25.41 -8.49
C MET A 92 32.84 23.91 -8.25
N GLU A 93 32.99 23.53 -6.97
CA GLU A 93 32.61 22.18 -6.48
C GLU A 93 31.43 22.25 -5.49
N LEU A 94 30.44 23.10 -5.76
CA LEU A 94 29.19 23.18 -4.97
C LEU A 94 27.94 22.73 -5.77
N GLY A 95 28.13 22.06 -6.92
CA GLY A 95 27.06 21.77 -7.87
C GLY A 95 26.48 20.35 -7.81
N SER A 96 27.28 19.34 -7.47
CA SER A 96 26.86 17.93 -7.57
C SER A 96 25.96 17.49 -6.41
N GLU A 97 26.34 17.81 -5.17
CA GLU A 97 25.54 17.48 -3.99
C GLU A 97 24.25 18.32 -3.93
N ALA A 98 24.32 19.60 -4.33
CA ALA A 98 23.14 20.46 -4.38
C ALA A 98 22.16 20.02 -5.46
N ALA A 99 22.62 19.68 -6.67
CA ALA A 99 21.76 19.16 -7.72
C ALA A 99 21.14 17.80 -7.33
N THR A 100 21.91 16.90 -6.72
CA THR A 100 21.39 15.61 -6.23
C THR A 100 20.37 15.80 -5.11
N ALA A 101 20.59 16.74 -4.20
CA ALA A 101 19.66 17.05 -3.12
C ALA A 101 18.37 17.75 -3.63
N VAL A 102 18.49 18.58 -4.67
CA VAL A 102 17.34 19.23 -5.33
C VAL A 102 16.50 18.21 -6.07
N CYS A 103 17.10 17.35 -6.91
CA CYS A 103 16.36 16.27 -7.58
C CYS A 103 15.72 15.30 -6.59
N ALA A 104 16.44 14.90 -5.54
CA ALA A 104 15.86 14.06 -4.48
C ALA A 104 14.70 14.74 -3.71
N SER A 105 14.64 16.08 -3.68
CA SER A 105 13.51 16.80 -3.10
C SER A 105 12.30 16.87 -4.04
N GLU A 106 12.52 17.02 -5.34
CA GLU A 106 11.46 17.03 -6.36
C GLU A 106 10.80 15.64 -6.49
N ASP A 107 11.59 14.56 -6.46
CA ASP A 107 11.07 13.19 -6.52
C ASP A 107 10.22 12.83 -5.29
N LEU A 108 10.57 13.37 -4.12
CA LEU A 108 9.78 13.19 -2.89
C LEU A 108 8.48 14.00 -2.91
N ASP A 109 8.49 15.19 -3.50
CA ASP A 109 7.28 16.01 -3.67
C ASP A 109 6.31 15.35 -4.67
N ALA A 110 6.83 14.75 -5.75
CA ALA A 110 6.04 13.94 -6.67
C ALA A 110 5.43 12.72 -5.97
N ALA A 111 6.24 11.97 -5.20
CA ALA A 111 5.76 10.83 -4.41
C ALA A 111 4.70 11.23 -3.37
N GLU A 112 4.82 12.42 -2.75
CA GLU A 112 3.80 12.96 -1.85
C GLU A 112 2.48 13.26 -2.57
N ALA A 113 2.54 13.87 -3.75
CA ALA A 113 1.37 14.18 -4.56
C ALA A 113 0.65 12.91 -5.03
N ASP A 114 1.37 11.94 -5.58
CA ASP A 114 0.81 10.67 -6.05
C ASP A 114 0.20 9.88 -4.89
N ALA A 115 0.91 9.82 -3.75
CA ALA A 115 0.38 9.19 -2.54
C ALA A 115 -0.91 9.87 -2.07
N PHE A 116 -1.02 11.20 -2.15
CA PHE A 116 -2.23 11.94 -1.80
C PHE A 116 -3.42 11.54 -2.69
N PHE A 117 -3.24 11.48 -4.01
CA PHE A 117 -4.33 11.12 -4.93
C PHE A 117 -4.73 9.65 -4.80
N CYS A 118 -3.77 8.73 -4.73
CA CYS A 118 -4.04 7.31 -4.52
C CYS A 118 -4.73 7.05 -3.19
N PHE A 119 -4.28 7.71 -2.11
CA PHE A 119 -4.92 7.63 -0.81
C PHE A 119 -6.35 8.19 -0.85
N THR A 120 -6.57 9.31 -1.52
CA THR A 120 -7.92 9.90 -1.67
C THR A 120 -8.87 8.96 -2.42
N ASN A 121 -8.39 8.31 -3.48
CA ASN A 121 -9.18 7.31 -4.22
C ASN A 121 -9.51 6.10 -3.35
N LEU A 122 -8.53 5.55 -2.62
CA LEU A 122 -8.76 4.46 -1.67
C LEU A 122 -9.81 4.86 -0.63
N MET A 123 -9.64 6.04 -0.02
CA MET A 123 -10.54 6.54 1.00
C MET A 123 -11.95 6.81 0.48
N ALA A 124 -12.13 7.16 -0.80
CA ALA A 124 -13.46 7.30 -1.39
C ALA A 124 -14.26 5.99 -1.35
N GLU A 125 -13.56 4.84 -1.44
CA GLU A 125 -14.17 3.52 -1.41
C GLU A 125 -14.32 2.94 0.01
N VAL A 126 -13.34 3.17 0.90
CA VAL A 126 -13.35 2.62 2.27
C VAL A 126 -13.90 3.58 3.32
N ARG A 127 -14.36 4.78 2.93
CA ARG A 127 -14.87 5.81 3.86
C ARG A 127 -15.91 5.26 4.83
N ASP A 128 -16.78 4.38 4.38
CA ASP A 128 -17.92 3.89 5.15
C ASP A 128 -17.45 3.10 6.38
N HIS A 129 -16.24 2.52 6.34
CA HIS A 129 -15.58 1.88 7.49
C HIS A 129 -15.19 2.86 8.61
N PHE A 130 -15.07 4.15 8.30
CA PHE A 130 -14.62 5.21 9.23
C PHE A 130 -15.76 6.12 9.68
N CYS A 131 -16.99 5.88 9.21
CA CYS A 131 -18.14 6.70 9.54
C CYS A 131 -19.18 5.87 10.29
N SER A 132 -19.33 6.11 11.60
CA SER A 132 -20.28 5.37 12.45
C SER A 132 -21.74 5.45 11.97
N LYS A 133 -22.09 6.48 11.20
CA LYS A 133 -23.42 6.62 10.59
C LYS A 133 -23.68 5.64 9.45
N LEU A 134 -22.62 5.05 8.90
CA LEU A 134 -22.64 4.15 7.75
C LEU A 134 -22.32 2.70 8.13
N ASP A 135 -22.12 2.39 9.42
CA ASP A 135 -21.73 1.06 9.91
C ASP A 135 -22.66 -0.07 9.44
N HIS A 136 -23.95 0.22 9.28
CA HIS A 136 -24.99 -0.73 8.87
C HIS A 136 -25.31 -0.70 7.36
N THR A 137 -24.58 0.09 6.57
CA THR A 137 -24.70 0.03 5.11
C THR A 137 -23.98 -1.21 4.58
N GLU A 138 -24.26 -1.63 3.35
CA GLU A 138 -23.61 -2.80 2.75
C GLU A 138 -22.08 -2.72 2.75
N LEU A 139 -21.54 -1.50 2.62
CA LEU A 139 -20.10 -1.23 2.69
C LEU A 139 -19.61 -0.88 4.11
N GLY A 140 -20.53 -0.76 5.06
CA GLY A 140 -20.29 -0.42 6.45
C GLY A 140 -19.62 -1.54 7.24
N ILE A 141 -18.85 -1.16 8.26
CA ILE A 141 -18.02 -2.10 9.00
C ILE A 141 -18.83 -3.20 9.70
N SER A 142 -20.03 -2.92 10.22
CA SER A 142 -20.87 -3.95 10.85
C SER A 142 -21.33 -4.99 9.84
N SER A 143 -21.81 -4.56 8.66
CA SER A 143 -22.22 -5.49 7.61
C SER A 143 -21.05 -6.31 7.06
N ARG A 144 -19.84 -5.74 6.99
CA ARG A 144 -18.63 -6.50 6.64
C ARG A 144 -18.27 -7.57 7.68
N ILE A 145 -18.39 -7.26 8.96
CA ILE A 145 -18.16 -8.19 10.08
C ILE A 145 -19.23 -9.30 10.09
N GLU A 146 -20.49 -8.96 9.84
CA GLU A 146 -21.58 -9.94 9.70
C GLU A 146 -21.31 -10.89 8.52
N LYS A 147 -20.90 -10.36 7.37
CA LYS A 147 -20.51 -11.16 6.20
C LYS A 147 -19.35 -12.11 6.51
N LEU A 148 -18.39 -11.70 7.35
CA LEU A 148 -17.33 -12.58 7.83
C LEU A 148 -17.89 -13.71 8.69
N GLU A 149 -18.83 -13.42 9.61
CA GLU A 149 -19.46 -14.44 10.44
C GLU A 149 -20.23 -15.47 9.61
N GLU A 150 -21.02 -15.00 8.64
CA GLU A 150 -21.78 -15.84 7.71
C GLU A 150 -20.86 -16.71 6.85
N LEU A 151 -19.78 -16.11 6.32
CA LEU A 151 -18.81 -16.85 5.52
C LEU A 151 -18.16 -17.95 6.34
N LEU A 152 -17.71 -17.67 7.56
CA LEU A 152 -17.16 -18.69 8.47
C LEU A 152 -18.17 -19.81 8.75
N ALA A 153 -19.44 -19.47 8.98
CA ALA A 153 -20.49 -20.46 9.20
C ALA A 153 -20.74 -21.36 7.98
N SER A 154 -20.63 -20.79 6.77
CA SER A 154 -20.80 -21.53 5.52
C SER A 154 -19.63 -22.47 5.22
N LYS A 155 -18.39 -22.06 5.55
CA LYS A 155 -17.17 -22.82 5.26
C LYS A 155 -16.85 -23.84 6.34
N ASP A 156 -17.22 -23.56 7.59
CA ASP A 156 -16.97 -24.42 8.74
C ASP A 156 -17.99 -24.21 9.86
N LEU A 157 -19.09 -24.97 9.77
CA LEU A 157 -20.18 -24.86 10.74
C LEU A 157 -19.76 -25.20 12.17
N GLU A 158 -18.85 -26.17 12.35
CA GLU A 158 -18.39 -26.61 13.66
C GLU A 158 -17.55 -25.53 14.35
N LEU A 159 -16.59 -24.94 13.62
CA LEU A 159 -15.77 -23.84 14.12
C LEU A 159 -16.64 -22.62 14.46
N ALA A 160 -17.55 -22.24 13.56
CA ALA A 160 -18.44 -21.10 13.77
C ALA A 160 -19.38 -21.32 14.97
N ALA A 161 -19.93 -22.52 15.14
CA ALA A 161 -20.75 -22.85 16.29
C ALA A 161 -19.95 -22.80 17.61
N MET A 162 -18.70 -23.26 17.59
CA MET A 162 -17.79 -23.18 18.73
C MET A 162 -17.52 -21.72 19.12
N LEU A 163 -17.13 -20.87 18.17
CA LEU A 163 -16.85 -19.46 18.43
C LEU A 163 -18.09 -18.73 18.98
N ARG A 164 -19.29 -18.99 18.42
CA ARG A 164 -20.54 -18.45 18.96
C ARG A 164 -20.84 -18.93 20.38
N ARG A 165 -20.62 -20.22 20.67
CA ARG A 165 -20.81 -20.77 22.03
C ARG A 165 -19.86 -20.12 23.03
N LEU A 166 -18.62 -19.89 22.65
CA LEU A 166 -17.63 -19.16 23.46
C LEU A 166 -17.89 -17.65 23.51
N ARG A 167 -18.89 -17.13 22.79
CA ARG A 167 -19.18 -15.69 22.65
C ARG A 167 -18.02 -14.90 22.04
N VAL A 168 -17.20 -15.53 21.19
CA VAL A 168 -16.15 -14.87 20.42
C VAL A 168 -16.75 -14.29 19.15
N SER A 169 -17.21 -13.04 19.22
CA SER A 169 -17.75 -12.32 18.06
C SER A 169 -16.62 -11.92 17.11
N PRO A 170 -16.82 -12.00 15.77
CA PRO A 170 -15.90 -11.43 14.79
C PRO A 170 -15.57 -9.95 15.00
N THR A 171 -16.43 -9.19 15.68
CA THR A 171 -16.16 -7.79 16.06
C THR A 171 -14.86 -7.64 16.87
N PHE A 172 -14.49 -8.62 17.69
CA PHE A 172 -13.31 -8.53 18.55
C PHE A 172 -11.98 -8.57 17.80
N TYR A 173 -11.94 -9.09 16.59
CA TYR A 173 -10.71 -9.24 15.80
C TYR A 173 -10.85 -8.66 14.38
N GLY A 174 -12.00 -8.85 13.74
CA GLY A 174 -12.28 -8.45 12.37
C GLY A 174 -12.41 -6.94 12.15
N PHE A 175 -12.76 -6.15 13.17
CA PHE A 175 -12.89 -4.69 13.02
C PHE A 175 -11.58 -4.06 12.53
N ARG A 176 -10.47 -4.33 13.22
CA ARG A 176 -9.15 -3.79 12.85
C ARG A 176 -8.66 -4.34 11.51
N TRP A 177 -8.85 -5.65 11.29
CA TRP A 177 -8.48 -6.35 10.06
C TRP A 177 -9.09 -5.69 8.82
N ILE A 178 -10.39 -5.42 8.89
CA ILE A 178 -11.16 -4.89 7.76
C ILE A 178 -10.94 -3.38 7.60
N THR A 179 -11.03 -2.61 8.70
CA THR A 179 -10.88 -1.14 8.65
C THR A 179 -9.50 -0.70 8.18
N LEU A 180 -8.45 -1.45 8.53
CA LEU A 180 -7.06 -1.11 8.23
C LEU A 180 -6.46 -1.99 7.11
N LEU A 181 -7.29 -2.73 6.38
CA LEU A 181 -6.86 -3.56 5.23
C LEU A 181 -5.61 -4.40 5.54
N MET A 182 -5.61 -5.03 6.72
CA MET A 182 -4.54 -5.89 7.25
C MET A 182 -3.16 -5.24 7.52
N THR A 183 -3.04 -3.91 7.40
CA THR A 183 -1.77 -3.18 7.61
C THR A 183 -1.16 -3.34 9.00
N GLN A 184 -1.96 -3.76 9.99
CA GLN A 184 -1.55 -3.96 11.39
C GLN A 184 -1.43 -5.44 11.78
N GLU A 185 -1.68 -6.38 10.87
CA GLU A 185 -1.51 -7.82 11.14
C GLU A 185 -0.23 -8.39 10.54
N PHE A 186 0.21 -7.82 9.42
CA PHE A 186 1.33 -8.32 8.63
C PHE A 186 2.39 -7.23 8.44
N ASP A 187 3.62 -7.67 8.19
CA ASP A 187 4.70 -6.77 7.83
C ASP A 187 4.48 -6.19 6.43
N LEU A 188 5.12 -5.06 6.15
CA LEU A 188 4.91 -4.31 4.91
C LEU A 188 5.03 -5.16 3.62
N PRO A 189 6.01 -6.08 3.45
CA PRO A 189 6.07 -6.91 2.24
C PRO A 189 4.82 -7.77 2.03
N ASP A 190 4.28 -8.34 3.11
CA ASP A 190 3.08 -9.17 3.08
C ASP A 190 1.82 -8.32 2.84
N VAL A 191 1.76 -7.12 3.44
CA VAL A 191 0.70 -6.14 3.17
C VAL A 191 0.68 -5.76 1.69
N LEU A 192 1.85 -5.40 1.11
CA LEU A 192 1.95 -5.05 -0.31
C LEU A 192 1.53 -6.23 -1.19
N ARG A 193 1.96 -7.46 -0.86
CA ARG A 193 1.58 -8.66 -1.61
C ARG A 193 0.07 -8.92 -1.58
N LEU A 194 -0.59 -8.70 -0.44
CA LEU A 194 -2.05 -8.77 -0.34
C LEU A 194 -2.69 -7.64 -1.15
N TRP A 195 -2.15 -6.43 -1.06
CA TRP A 195 -2.66 -5.24 -1.75
C TRP A 195 -2.57 -5.36 -3.28
N ASP A 196 -1.56 -6.02 -3.83
CA ASP A 196 -1.51 -6.36 -5.27
C ASP A 196 -2.78 -7.10 -5.71
N THR A 197 -3.26 -8.01 -4.86
CA THR A 197 -4.46 -8.80 -5.15
C THR A 197 -5.73 -7.98 -4.94
N LEU A 198 -5.79 -7.17 -3.88
CA LEU A 198 -6.92 -6.28 -3.62
C LEU A 198 -7.08 -5.23 -4.73
N LEU A 199 -6.01 -4.54 -5.12
CA LEU A 199 -6.09 -3.47 -6.11
C LEU A 199 -6.40 -4.01 -7.52
N ALA A 200 -6.03 -5.27 -7.82
CA ALA A 200 -6.35 -5.92 -9.08
C ALA A 200 -7.79 -6.44 -9.19
N ASP A 201 -8.50 -6.63 -8.08
CA ASP A 201 -9.88 -7.16 -8.07
C ASP A 201 -10.91 -6.01 -8.06
N GLU A 202 -11.96 -6.14 -8.88
CA GLU A 202 -13.12 -5.23 -8.87
C GLU A 202 -13.96 -5.39 -7.58
N SER A 203 -13.95 -6.60 -7.00
CA SER A 203 -14.65 -6.97 -5.77
C SER A 203 -13.71 -7.08 -4.56
N ARG A 204 -12.68 -6.24 -4.51
CA ARG A 204 -11.58 -6.28 -3.54
C ARG A 204 -11.99 -6.37 -2.07
N PHE A 205 -13.01 -5.61 -1.65
CA PHE A 205 -13.44 -5.62 -0.26
C PHE A 205 -14.29 -6.84 0.09
N ASP A 206 -14.88 -7.51 -0.90
CA ASP A 206 -15.44 -8.84 -0.69
C ASP A 206 -14.32 -9.86 -0.55
N PHE A 207 -13.30 -9.83 -1.43
CA PHE A 207 -12.12 -10.69 -1.33
C PHE A 207 -11.43 -10.55 0.03
N LEU A 208 -11.35 -9.34 0.59
CA LEU A 208 -10.80 -9.12 1.92
C LEU A 208 -11.53 -9.95 3.00
N ILE A 209 -12.85 -10.13 2.90
CA ILE A 209 -13.61 -10.98 3.84
C ILE A 209 -13.20 -12.45 3.70
N TYR A 210 -12.93 -12.92 2.49
CA TYR A 210 -12.38 -14.27 2.27
C TYR A 210 -10.98 -14.43 2.82
N PHE A 211 -10.16 -13.39 2.76
CA PHE A 211 -8.85 -13.37 3.39
C PHE A 211 -8.95 -13.37 4.93
N CYS A 212 -9.84 -12.58 5.52
CA CYS A 212 -10.15 -12.68 6.96
C CYS A 212 -10.61 -14.09 7.35
N ALA A 213 -11.47 -14.72 6.55
CA ALA A 213 -11.95 -16.07 6.81
C ALA A 213 -10.83 -17.11 6.69
N SER A 214 -9.93 -16.99 5.71
CA SER A 214 -8.79 -17.90 5.57
C SER A 214 -7.88 -17.84 6.81
N MET A 215 -7.64 -16.65 7.36
CA MET A 215 -6.85 -16.49 8.59
C MET A 215 -7.42 -17.30 9.76
N VAL A 216 -8.75 -17.26 9.97
CA VAL A 216 -9.42 -18.00 11.05
C VAL A 216 -9.42 -19.50 10.78
N LEU A 217 -9.66 -19.92 9.54
CA LEU A 217 -9.73 -21.32 9.14
C LEU A 217 -8.36 -22.02 9.23
N GLU A 218 -7.26 -21.33 8.92
CA GLU A 218 -5.92 -21.92 8.98
C GLU A 218 -5.48 -22.21 10.43
N ILE A 219 -5.93 -21.42 11.41
CA ILE A 219 -5.67 -21.68 12.84
C ILE A 219 -6.79 -22.47 13.53
N ARG A 220 -7.73 -23.04 12.77
CA ARG A 220 -8.90 -23.78 13.28
C ARG A 220 -8.52 -24.80 14.35
N ASN A 221 -7.51 -25.63 14.09
CA ASN A 221 -7.16 -26.73 14.98
C ASN A 221 -6.74 -26.22 16.36
N ASP A 222 -6.00 -25.12 16.43
CA ASP A 222 -5.58 -24.49 17.68
C ASP A 222 -6.76 -23.87 18.44
N LEU A 223 -7.69 -23.23 17.71
CA LEU A 223 -8.92 -22.66 18.29
C LEU A 223 -9.84 -23.76 18.84
N MET A 224 -10.00 -24.85 18.09
CA MET A 224 -10.85 -25.99 18.50
C MET A 224 -10.26 -26.75 19.68
N LEU A 225 -8.93 -26.93 19.70
CA LEU A 225 -8.25 -27.63 20.79
C LEU A 225 -8.27 -26.83 22.09
N SER A 226 -8.03 -25.51 22.01
CA SER A 226 -8.07 -24.64 23.18
C SER A 226 -9.49 -24.50 23.75
N ASN A 227 -10.49 -24.30 22.89
CA ASN A 227 -11.90 -24.15 23.25
C ASN A 227 -12.12 -23.15 24.42
N ASP A 228 -11.31 -22.09 24.45
CA ASP A 228 -11.27 -21.08 25.50
C ASP A 228 -11.43 -19.68 24.92
N PHE A 229 -12.27 -18.86 25.54
CA PHE A 229 -12.58 -17.50 25.08
C PHE A 229 -11.33 -16.62 25.02
N ALA A 230 -10.53 -16.59 26.10
CA ALA A 230 -9.39 -15.69 26.20
C ALA A 230 -8.29 -16.10 25.22
N TYR A 231 -8.05 -17.39 25.07
CA TYR A 231 -7.12 -17.90 24.05
C TYR A 231 -7.58 -17.52 22.65
N CYS A 232 -8.84 -17.80 22.27
CA CYS A 232 -9.34 -17.53 20.93
C CYS A 232 -9.23 -16.04 20.57
N VAL A 233 -9.69 -15.15 21.47
CA VAL A 233 -9.59 -13.70 21.25
C VAL A 233 -8.13 -13.27 21.11
N LYS A 234 -7.24 -13.77 21.97
CA LYS A 234 -5.81 -13.42 21.92
C LYS A 234 -5.14 -13.93 20.63
N ALA A 235 -5.42 -15.16 20.23
CA ALA A 235 -4.86 -15.76 19.01
C ALA A 235 -5.30 -15.00 17.76
N LEU A 236 -6.55 -14.54 17.72
CA LEU A 236 -7.10 -13.77 16.61
C LEU A 236 -6.66 -12.29 16.64
N GLN A 237 -6.54 -11.67 17.80
CA GLN A 237 -6.04 -10.28 17.89
C GLN A 237 -4.53 -10.16 17.71
N ARG A 238 -3.77 -11.22 18.01
CA ARG A 238 -2.32 -11.30 17.85
C ARG A 238 -1.98 -12.45 16.93
N TYR A 239 -2.28 -12.22 15.65
CA TYR A 239 -2.08 -13.23 14.62
C TYR A 239 -0.60 -13.57 14.44
N ASP A 240 0.32 -12.66 14.78
CA ASP A 240 1.78 -12.86 14.89
C ASP A 240 2.39 -13.62 13.69
N ASN A 241 1.86 -13.43 12.48
CA ASN A 241 2.24 -14.19 11.27
C ASN A 241 2.33 -15.71 11.50
N ARG A 242 1.47 -16.27 12.38
CA ARG A 242 1.40 -17.72 12.67
C ARG A 242 1.27 -18.57 11.42
N VAL A 243 0.56 -18.03 10.43
CA VAL A 243 0.41 -18.62 9.10
C VAL A 243 1.02 -17.66 8.09
N PRO A 244 1.99 -18.09 7.28
CA PRO A 244 2.68 -17.20 6.36
C PRO A 244 1.80 -16.81 5.16
N MET A 245 2.04 -15.63 4.60
CA MET A 245 1.23 -15.07 3.50
C MET A 245 1.12 -16.00 2.28
N HIS A 246 2.17 -16.75 1.96
CA HIS A 246 2.18 -17.71 0.84
C HIS A 246 1.20 -18.90 1.04
N GLN A 247 0.69 -19.12 2.25
CA GLN A 247 -0.36 -20.10 2.53
C GLN A 247 -1.73 -19.43 2.60
N LEU A 248 -1.82 -18.29 3.30
CA LEU A 248 -3.06 -17.53 3.48
C LEU A 248 -3.67 -17.04 2.18
N LEU A 249 -2.85 -16.46 1.30
CA LEU A 249 -3.34 -15.83 0.08
C LEU A 249 -3.90 -16.86 -0.92
N PRO A 250 -3.21 -17.98 -1.25
CA PRO A 250 -3.81 -19.03 -2.06
C PRO A 250 -5.05 -19.65 -1.43
N ARG A 251 -5.08 -19.81 -0.10
CA ARG A 251 -6.26 -20.30 0.61
C ARG A 251 -7.45 -19.36 0.42
N ALA A 252 -7.25 -18.05 0.61
CA ALA A 252 -8.27 -17.03 0.40
C ALA A 252 -8.79 -17.04 -1.05
N ILE A 253 -7.89 -17.13 -2.04
CA ILE A 253 -8.25 -17.22 -3.46
C ILE A 253 -9.08 -18.48 -3.75
N SER A 254 -8.73 -19.64 -3.15
CA SER A 254 -9.54 -20.87 -3.29
C SER A 254 -10.97 -20.64 -2.78
N LEU A 255 -11.10 -20.18 -1.53
CA LEU A 255 -12.41 -19.93 -0.91
C LEU A 255 -13.25 -18.95 -1.73
N TYR A 256 -12.61 -17.89 -2.25
CA TYR A 256 -13.24 -16.83 -3.03
C TYR A 256 -13.70 -17.31 -4.42
N THR A 257 -12.89 -18.10 -5.10
CA THR A 257 -13.22 -18.62 -6.44
C THR A 257 -14.20 -19.79 -6.41
N GLU A 258 -14.25 -20.55 -5.32
CA GLU A 258 -15.28 -21.58 -5.08
C GLU A 258 -16.69 -20.99 -5.12
N ASP A 259 -16.89 -19.82 -4.51
CA ASP A 259 -18.20 -19.15 -4.47
C ASP A 259 -18.46 -18.30 -5.72
N ARG A 260 -17.47 -18.16 -6.62
CA ARG A 260 -17.55 -17.37 -7.85
C ARG A 260 -17.12 -18.19 -9.08
N PRO A 261 -17.97 -19.12 -9.58
CA PRO A 261 -17.62 -20.01 -10.68
C PRO A 261 -17.25 -19.29 -11.99
N ALA A 262 -17.81 -18.10 -12.24
CA ALA A 262 -17.44 -17.27 -13.39
C ALA A 262 -16.01 -16.74 -13.28
N LEU A 263 -15.62 -16.25 -12.11
CA LEU A 263 -14.26 -15.79 -11.83
C LEU A 263 -13.26 -16.95 -11.90
N LYS A 264 -13.62 -18.13 -11.37
CA LYS A 264 -12.81 -19.34 -11.44
C LYS A 264 -12.49 -19.74 -12.88
N ARG A 265 -13.47 -19.63 -13.79
CA ARG A 265 -13.26 -19.85 -15.24
C ARG A 265 -12.33 -18.80 -15.85
N LYS A 266 -12.58 -17.52 -15.60
CA LYS A 266 -11.74 -16.41 -16.08
C LYS A 266 -10.28 -16.58 -15.68
N LEU A 267 -10.01 -16.93 -14.41
CA LEU A 267 -8.66 -17.18 -13.91
C LEU A 267 -7.99 -18.41 -14.54
N ALA A 268 -8.75 -19.46 -14.85
CA ALA A 268 -8.23 -20.66 -15.51
C ALA A 268 -7.83 -20.41 -16.97
N GLU A 269 -8.42 -19.42 -17.62
CA GLU A 269 -8.13 -19.01 -19.00
C GLU A 269 -6.93 -18.07 -19.12
N LEU A 270 -6.49 -17.44 -18.02
CA LEU A 270 -5.34 -16.55 -18.04
C LEU A 270 -4.04 -17.32 -18.33
N PRO A 271 -3.14 -16.76 -19.15
CA PRO A 271 -1.82 -17.34 -19.34
C PRO A 271 -1.13 -17.47 -17.98
N ARG A 272 -0.68 -18.68 -17.63
CA ARG A 272 0.20 -18.84 -16.46
C ARG A 272 1.42 -17.95 -16.70
N ALA A 273 1.75 -17.10 -15.73
CA ALA A 273 2.89 -16.21 -15.82
C ALA A 273 4.11 -17.01 -16.30
N SER A 274 4.63 -16.64 -17.47
CA SER A 274 5.91 -17.14 -17.96
C SER A 274 6.98 -16.89 -16.89
N ASP A 275 7.98 -17.78 -16.79
CA ASP A 275 9.17 -17.63 -15.94
C ASP A 275 9.87 -16.26 -16.04
N LYS A 276 9.54 -15.44 -17.05
CA LYS A 276 9.97 -14.04 -17.21
C LYS A 276 9.58 -13.11 -16.07
N TRP A 277 8.52 -13.40 -15.30
CA TRP A 277 8.04 -12.52 -14.22
C TRP A 277 8.39 -13.02 -12.82
N LYS A 278 9.42 -13.88 -12.69
CA LYS A 278 10.07 -14.09 -11.39
C LYS A 278 10.70 -12.77 -10.97
N LEU A 279 9.90 -11.95 -10.31
CA LEU A 279 10.34 -10.79 -9.55
C LEU A 279 11.52 -11.27 -8.69
N HIS A 280 12.71 -10.82 -9.04
CA HIS A 280 13.88 -10.87 -8.18
C HIS A 280 13.60 -9.92 -7.01
N VAL A 281 12.82 -10.38 -6.04
CA VAL A 281 12.77 -9.78 -4.72
C VAL A 281 14.03 -10.27 -4.02
N VAL A 282 15.04 -9.40 -4.00
CA VAL A 282 16.22 -9.51 -3.12
C VAL A 282 15.93 -8.78 -1.83
#